data_AF-A0A7X7L5Q1-F1
#
_entry.id   AF-A0A7X7L5Q1-F1
#
_cell.length_a   1.000
_cell.length_b   1.000
_cell.length_c   1.000
_cell.angle_alpha   90.00
_cell.angle_beta   90.00
_cell.angle_gamma   90.00
#
_symmetry.space_group_name_H-M   'P 1'
#
loop_
_entity.id
_entity.type
_entity.pdbx_description
1 polymer ?
#
loop_
_entity_poly.entity_id
_entity_poly.type
_entity_poly.pdbx_seq_one_letter_code
_entity_poly.pdbx_strand_id
1 'polypeptide(L)'
;MKKLQRIGICIITIAVVLGLASIAYAACSHDSYYWDVNQTVSYVYSGPNACFETTYWDIECKICGECWETVVATAIVAHNWFREDLGHIPGQPLHRYRTTCSQCGYSVITEEFCPLTH
;
A
#
# COMPACT_ATOMS: atom_id res chain seq x y z
N MET A 1 -9.59 -41.03 -39.12
CA MET A 1 -10.45 -40.85 -37.92
C MET A 1 -11.80 -40.32 -38.32
N LYS A 2 -12.87 -40.96 -37.84
CA LYS A 2 -14.26 -40.50 -38.06
C LYS A 2 -14.53 -39.22 -37.25
N LYS A 3 -15.43 -38.36 -37.72
CA LYS A 3 -15.75 -37.04 -37.13
C LYS A 3 -16.06 -37.12 -35.62
N LEU A 4 -16.76 -38.17 -35.20
CA LEU A 4 -17.05 -38.49 -33.80
C LEU A 4 -15.81 -38.71 -32.92
N GLN A 5 -14.76 -39.34 -33.45
CA GLN A 5 -13.52 -39.58 -32.70
C GLN A 5 -12.75 -38.28 -32.45
N ARG A 6 -12.81 -37.32 -33.38
CA ARG A 6 -12.19 -36.00 -33.20
C ARG A 6 -12.91 -35.20 -32.13
N ILE A 7 -14.24 -35.22 -32.13
CA ILE A 7 -15.07 -34.53 -31.13
C ILE A 7 -14.81 -35.13 -29.74
N GLY A 8 -14.77 -36.46 -29.62
CA GLY A 8 -14.48 -37.13 -28.35
C GLY A 8 -13.11 -36.75 -27.78
N ILE A 9 -12.07 -36.72 -28.62
CA ILE A 9 -10.72 -36.31 -28.19
C ILE A 9 -10.70 -34.84 -27.76
N CYS A 10 -11.36 -33.94 -28.49
CA CYS A 10 -11.46 -32.52 -28.11
C CYS A 10 -12.15 -32.32 -26.76
N ILE A 11 -13.25 -33.02 -26.49
CA ILE A 11 -13.96 -32.93 -25.20
C ILE A 11 -13.06 -33.41 -24.06
N ILE A 12 -12.35 -34.53 -24.26
CA ILE A 12 -11.41 -35.06 -23.26
C ILE A 12 -10.27 -34.07 -23.01
N THR A 13 -9.70 -33.46 -24.06
CA THR A 13 -8.63 -32.47 -23.88
C THR A 13 -9.10 -31.23 -23.15
N ILE A 14 -10.29 -30.71 -23.47
CA ILE A 14 -10.87 -29.57 -22.76
C ILE A 14 -11.13 -29.91 -21.29
N ALA A 15 -11.68 -31.09 -20.99
CA ALA A 15 -11.92 -31.53 -19.61
C ALA A 15 -10.61 -31.68 -18.81
N VAL A 16 -9.55 -32.21 -19.43
CA VAL A 16 -8.23 -32.32 -18.80
C VAL A 16 -7.62 -30.94 -18.53
N VAL A 17 -7.69 -30.02 -19.49
CA VAL A 17 -7.17 -28.65 -19.32
C VAL A 17 -7.93 -27.90 -18.23
N LEU A 18 -9.26 -28.00 -18.19
CA LEU A 18 -10.08 -27.37 -17.15
C LEU A 18 -9.85 -28.00 -15.77
N GLY A 19 -9.68 -29.32 -15.70
CA GLY A 19 -9.33 -30.02 -14.47
C GLY A 19 -7.96 -29.59 -13.94
N LEU A 20 -6.94 -29.53 -14.79
CA LEU A 20 -5.61 -29.06 -14.41
C LEU A 20 -5.59 -27.58 -14.01
N ALA A 21 -6.40 -26.74 -14.67
CA ALA A 21 -6.53 -25.33 -14.31
C ALA A 21 -7.18 -25.13 -12.93
N SER A 22 -8.11 -26.00 -12.53
CA SER A 22 -8.73 -25.93 -11.19
C SER A 22 -7.77 -26.32 -10.06
N ILE A 23 -6.74 -27.11 -10.34
CA ILE A 23 -5.70 -27.50 -9.37
C ILE A 23 -4.70 -26.35 -9.16
N ALA A 24 -4.53 -25.46 -10.14
CA ALA A 24 -3.69 -24.26 -10.01
C ALA A 24 -4.28 -23.17 -9.09
N TYR A 25 -5.55 -23.32 -8.67
CA TYR A 25 -6.21 -22.44 -7.70
C TYR A 25 -6.10 -22.94 -6.24
N ALA A 26 -5.34 -24.01 -6.00
CA ALA A 26 -4.99 -24.41 -4.65
C ALA A 26 -3.99 -23.38 -4.08
N ALA A 27 -4.34 -22.78 -2.93
CA ALA A 27 -3.42 -21.98 -2.13
C ALA A 27 -2.05 -22.66 -2.11
N CYS A 28 -1.04 -21.97 -2.63
CA CYS A 28 0.27 -22.54 -2.92
C CYS A 28 0.83 -23.19 -1.64
N SER A 29 1.06 -24.49 -1.70
CA SER A 29 1.40 -25.32 -0.53
C SER A 29 2.90 -25.52 -0.38
N HIS A 30 3.70 -24.55 -0.83
CA HIS A 30 5.16 -24.63 -0.72
C HIS A 30 5.61 -24.37 0.73
N ASP A 31 6.72 -25.00 1.11
CA ASP A 31 7.32 -24.83 2.43
C ASP A 31 7.61 -23.36 2.75
N SER A 32 7.50 -22.99 4.03
CA SER A 32 7.78 -21.64 4.57
C SER A 32 9.09 -21.02 4.07
N TYR A 33 10.11 -21.82 3.78
CA TYR A 33 11.40 -21.37 3.24
C TYR A 33 11.27 -20.64 1.88
N TYR A 34 10.26 -20.98 1.09
CA TYR A 34 10.05 -20.43 -0.25
C TYR A 34 9.22 -19.14 -0.26
N TRP A 35 8.87 -18.62 0.91
CA TRP A 35 8.10 -17.40 1.05
C TRP A 35 9.02 -16.23 1.38
N ASP A 36 9.04 -15.23 0.49
CA ASP A 36 9.59 -13.93 0.82
C ASP A 36 8.50 -13.09 1.49
N VAL A 37 8.87 -12.51 2.62
CA VAL A 37 8.00 -11.63 3.40
C VAL A 37 8.66 -10.27 3.42
N ASN A 38 8.05 -9.30 2.76
CA ASN A 38 8.47 -7.91 2.82
C ASN A 38 7.51 -7.13 3.73
N GLN A 39 8.06 -6.32 4.62
CA GLN A 39 7.26 -5.46 5.48
C GLN A 39 7.15 -4.07 4.87
N THR A 40 5.92 -3.61 4.70
CA THR A 40 5.61 -2.25 4.27
C THR A 40 4.75 -1.54 5.32
N VAL A 41 4.79 -0.22 5.31
CA VAL A 41 4.05 0.62 6.26
C VAL A 41 3.32 1.69 5.48
N SER A 42 2.04 1.89 5.77
CA SER A 42 1.26 3.00 5.25
C SER A 42 0.80 3.93 6.37
N TYR A 43 0.57 5.19 6.02
CA TYR A 43 0.12 6.21 6.95
C TYR A 43 -1.15 6.89 6.43
N VAL A 44 -2.15 7.01 7.29
CA VAL A 44 -3.41 7.68 7.00
C VAL A 44 -3.66 8.75 8.05
N TYR A 45 -4.19 9.91 7.62
CA TYR A 45 -4.58 10.96 8.55
C TYR A 45 -5.67 10.45 9.53
N SER A 46 -5.42 10.58 10.83
CA SER A 46 -6.38 10.22 11.89
C SER A 46 -7.02 11.46 12.51
N GLY A 47 -6.21 12.48 12.79
CA GLY A 47 -6.68 13.73 13.39
C GLY A 47 -5.55 14.74 13.56
N PRO A 48 -5.82 15.91 14.18
CA PRO A 48 -4.84 16.98 14.30
C PRO A 48 -3.55 16.58 15.02
N ASN A 49 -3.62 15.57 15.89
CA ASN A 49 -2.50 15.14 16.74
C ASN A 49 -1.85 13.82 16.29
N ALA A 50 -2.42 13.09 15.33
CA ALA A 50 -1.96 11.75 15.01
C ALA A 50 -2.26 11.26 13.58
N CYS A 51 -1.47 10.25 13.17
CA CYS A 51 -1.69 9.38 12.02
C CYS A 51 -2.14 7.99 12.49
N PHE A 52 -2.86 7.27 11.63
CA PHE A 52 -2.88 5.81 11.66
C PHE A 52 -1.66 5.29 10.91
N GLU A 53 -0.90 4.43 11.56
CA GLU A 53 0.16 3.62 10.96
C GLU A 53 -0.37 2.20 10.78
N THR A 54 -0.34 1.68 9.56
CA THR A 54 -0.72 0.30 9.27
C THR A 54 0.46 -0.44 8.67
N THR A 55 0.83 -1.56 9.31
CA THR A 55 1.92 -2.43 8.87
C THR A 55 1.35 -3.61 8.11
N TYR A 56 1.88 -3.83 6.91
CA TYR A 56 1.52 -4.93 6.03
C TYR A 56 2.70 -5.88 5.87
N TRP A 57 2.37 -7.14 5.64
CA TRP A 57 3.29 -8.10 5.06
C TRP A 57 2.84 -8.41 3.65
N ASP A 58 3.70 -8.07 2.70
CA ASP A 58 3.64 -8.48 1.31
C ASP A 58 4.36 -9.82 1.21
N ILE A 59 3.61 -10.88 0.92
CA ILE A 59 4.11 -12.25 0.95
C ILE A 59 4.07 -12.82 -0.46
N GLU A 60 5.23 -13.25 -0.97
CA GLU A 60 5.38 -13.82 -2.31
C GLU A 60 6.05 -15.19 -2.25
N CYS A 61 5.51 -16.17 -2.99
CA CYS A 61 6.18 -17.44 -3.19
C CYS A 61 7.19 -17.38 -4.34
N LYS A 62 8.46 -17.69 -4.07
CA LYS A 62 9.54 -17.75 -5.06
C LYS A 62 9.34 -18.76 -6.19
N ILE A 63 8.49 -19.76 -5.97
CA ILE A 63 8.28 -20.88 -6.92
C ILE A 63 7.07 -20.61 -7.82
N CYS A 64 5.91 -20.30 -7.22
CA CYS A 64 4.65 -20.17 -7.94
C CYS A 64 4.30 -18.72 -8.28
N GLY A 65 4.95 -17.73 -7.66
CA GLY A 65 4.62 -16.31 -7.80
C GLY A 65 3.26 -15.94 -7.19
N GLU A 66 2.70 -16.78 -6.32
CA GLU A 66 1.49 -16.43 -5.58
C GLU A 66 1.83 -15.32 -4.59
N CYS A 67 1.01 -14.27 -4.59
CA CYS A 67 1.16 -13.11 -3.73
C CYS A 67 -0.11 -12.89 -2.90
N TRP A 68 0.07 -12.55 -1.63
CA TRP A 68 -0.99 -11.95 -0.83
C TRP A 68 -0.43 -10.87 0.10
N GLU A 69 -1.31 -9.98 0.50
CA GLU A 69 -1.03 -8.95 1.49
C GLU A 69 -1.84 -9.26 2.75
N THR A 70 -1.23 -9.08 3.92
CA THR A 70 -1.93 -9.20 5.20
C THR A 70 -1.61 -8.04 6.13
N VAL A 71 -2.62 -7.59 6.88
CA VAL A 71 -2.47 -6.56 7.90
C VAL A 71 -1.93 -7.19 9.18
N VAL A 72 -0.77 -6.73 9.62
CA VAL A 72 -0.08 -7.25 10.81
C VAL A 72 -0.46 -6.44 12.05
N ALA A 73 -0.50 -5.12 11.91
CA ALA A 73 -0.78 -4.21 13.02
C ALA A 73 -1.38 -2.90 12.52
N THR A 74 -2.15 -2.25 13.38
CA THR A 74 -2.58 -0.86 13.21
C THR A 74 -2.38 -0.12 14.51
N ALA A 75 -1.72 1.03 14.45
CA ALA A 75 -1.42 1.86 15.61
C ALA A 75 -1.74 3.33 15.33
N ILE A 76 -1.96 4.08 16.41
CA ILE A 76 -2.04 5.55 16.37
C ILE A 76 -0.65 6.09 16.73
N VAL A 77 -0.06 6.86 15.83
CA VAL A 77 1.27 7.47 16.01
C VAL A 77 1.20 8.98 15.90
N ALA A 78 2.10 9.70 16.56
CA ALA A 78 2.18 11.15 16.44
C ALA A 78 2.62 11.55 15.01
N HIS A 79 2.20 12.72 14.55
CA HIS A 79 2.67 13.29 13.28
C HIS A 79 4.17 13.57 13.30
N ASN A 80 4.87 13.16 12.24
CA ASN A 80 6.25 13.60 11.97
C ASN A 80 6.26 14.93 11.21
N TRP A 81 6.25 16.03 11.95
CA TRP A 81 6.15 17.38 11.38
C TRP A 81 7.47 17.90 10.83
N PHE A 82 7.40 18.50 9.65
CA PHE A 82 8.42 19.43 9.15
C PHE A 82 7.75 20.77 8.79
N ARG A 83 8.53 21.85 8.87
CA ARG A 83 8.05 23.22 8.66
C ARG A 83 8.79 23.86 7.49
N GLU A 84 8.02 24.40 6.54
CA GLU A 84 8.49 25.17 5.41
C GLU A 84 8.14 26.65 5.61
N ASP A 85 9.10 27.52 5.30
CA ASP A 85 8.94 28.97 5.29
C ASP A 85 8.25 29.41 3.98
N LEU A 86 7.10 30.09 4.09
CA LEU A 86 6.36 30.66 2.95
C LEU A 86 6.54 32.18 2.82
N GLY A 87 7.33 32.80 3.68
CA GLY A 87 7.68 34.21 3.67
C GLY A 87 6.71 35.11 4.43
N HIS A 88 7.01 36.41 4.37
CA HIS A 88 6.21 37.47 4.99
C HIS A 88 4.91 37.72 4.23
N ILE A 89 3.87 38.12 4.96
CA ILE A 89 2.60 38.54 4.38
C ILE A 89 2.67 40.05 4.09
N PRO A 90 2.54 40.49 2.81
CA PRO A 90 2.67 41.90 2.46
C PRO A 90 1.72 42.81 3.25
N GLY A 91 2.28 43.86 3.83
CA GLY A 91 1.51 44.85 4.59
C GLY A 91 0.99 44.38 5.95
N GLN A 92 1.42 43.21 6.44
CA GLN A 92 1.07 42.70 7.76
C GLN A 92 2.34 42.34 8.55
N PRO A 93 2.33 42.49 9.89
CA PRO A 93 3.44 42.04 10.74
C PRO A 93 3.32 40.52 11.01
N LEU A 94 3.15 39.73 9.94
CA LEU A 94 2.92 38.29 9.99
C LEU A 94 3.86 37.57 9.02
N HIS A 95 4.29 36.39 9.45
CA HIS A 95 5.09 35.45 8.68
C HIS A 95 4.31 34.15 8.51
N ARG A 96 4.31 33.60 7.30
CA ARG A 96 3.53 32.41 6.98
C ARG A 96 4.43 31.18 6.94
N TYR A 97 3.99 30.11 7.59
CA TYR A 97 4.64 28.82 7.57
C TYR A 97 3.67 27.73 7.12
N ARG A 98 4.19 26.73 6.42
CA ARG A 98 3.48 25.47 6.16
C ARG A 98 4.09 24.39 7.03
N THR A 99 3.31 23.79 7.92
CA THR A 99 3.73 22.63 8.70
C THR A 99 3.07 21.39 8.12
N THR A 100 3.86 20.45 7.64
CA THR A 100 3.39 19.26 6.91
C THR A 100 3.90 18.00 7.62
N CYS A 101 3.06 16.98 7.71
CA CYS A 101 3.45 15.67 8.23
C CYS A 101 4.07 14.85 7.08
N SER A 102 5.30 14.37 7.27
CA SER A 102 6.02 13.58 6.25
C SER A 102 5.43 12.19 6.04
N GLN A 103 4.55 11.75 6.94
CA GLN A 103 3.96 10.41 6.95
C GLN A 103 2.61 10.40 6.23
N CYS A 104 1.62 11.14 6.72
CA CYS A 104 0.26 11.14 6.15
C CYS A 104 -0.03 12.28 5.18
N GLY A 105 0.92 13.20 4.97
CA GLY A 105 0.76 14.35 4.07
C GLY A 105 -0.18 15.46 4.56
N TYR A 106 -0.79 15.31 5.74
CA TYR A 106 -1.60 16.37 6.34
C TYR A 106 -0.74 17.62 6.57
N SER A 107 -1.27 18.79 6.20
CA SER A 107 -0.57 20.06 6.33
C SER A 107 -1.47 21.13 6.90
N VAL A 108 -0.89 22.02 7.69
CA VAL A 108 -1.54 23.22 8.21
C VAL A 108 -0.71 24.44 7.85
N ILE A 109 -1.39 25.54 7.54
CA ILE A 109 -0.74 26.84 7.38
C ILE A 109 -0.94 27.60 8.68
N THR A 110 0.16 28.09 9.24
CA THR A 110 0.16 28.93 10.44
C THR A 110 0.73 30.29 10.10
N GLU A 111 0.19 31.32 10.74
CA GLU A 111 0.68 32.68 10.65
C GLU A 111 1.19 33.06 12.03
N GLU A 112 2.46 33.43 12.10
CA GLU A 112 3.12 33.81 13.34
C GLU A 112 3.52 35.28 13.26
N PHE A 113 3.44 35.99 14.38
CA PHE A 113 3.84 37.39 14.43
C PHE A 113 5.31 37.54 14.03
N CYS A 114 5.58 38.48 13.12
CA CYS A 114 6.92 38.83 12.72
C CYS A 114 7.08 40.36 12.72
N PRO A 115 8.04 40.91 13.48
CA PRO A 115 8.18 42.35 13.67
C PRO A 115 8.70 43.08 12.42
N LEU A 116 9.18 42.35 11.41
CA LEU A 116 9.66 42.92 10.17
C LEU A 116 8.49 43.08 9.20
N THR A 117 8.14 44.33 8.90
CA THR A 117 7.21 44.67 7.82
C THR A 117 7.99 44.72 6.50
N HIS A 118 7.58 43.88 5.54
CA HIS A 118 8.15 43.80 4.19
C HIS A 118 7.12 44.24 3.13
#